data_AF-A0A536SQP8-F1
#
_entry.id   AF-A0A536SQP8-F1
#
_cell.length_a   1.000
_cell.length_b   1.000
_cell.length_c   1.000
_cell.angle_alpha   90.00
_cell.angle_beta   90.00
_cell.angle_gamma   90.00
#
_symmetry.space_group_name_H-M   'P 1'
#
loop_
_entity.id
_entity.type
_entity.pdbx_description
1 polymer ?
#
loop_
_entity_poly.entity_id
_entity_poly.type
_entity_poly.pdbx_seq_one_letter_code
_entity_poly.pdbx_strand_id
1 'polypeptide(L)' 'MNDFTNLLLAASQTLGTLLEVANALEVEPKLVYRWMAGFERPSPANVTVYKARLLELRIATRAEAGHPHRRRFDPRAA' A
#
# COMPACT_ATOMS: atom_id res chain seq x y z
N MET A 1 13.86 -10.49 -3.54
CA MET A 1 13.57 -9.21 -4.26
C MET A 1 12.16 -9.18 -4.79
N ASN A 2 11.70 -10.25 -5.45
CA ASN A 2 10.31 -10.40 -5.89
C ASN A 2 9.30 -10.08 -4.78
N ASP A 3 9.55 -10.51 -3.54
CA ASP A 3 8.67 -10.18 -2.41
C ASP A 3 8.53 -8.68 -2.13
N PHE A 4 9.62 -7.90 -2.28
CA PHE A 4 9.58 -6.47 -2.03
C PHE A 4 8.80 -5.73 -3.14
N THR A 5 9.05 -6.09 -4.40
CA THR A 5 8.34 -5.52 -5.54
C THR A 5 6.86 -5.90 -5.50
N ASN A 6 6.53 -7.14 -5.09
CA ASN A 6 5.15 -7.57 -4.88
C ASN A 6 4.47 -6.80 -3.74
N LEU A 7 5.18 -6.49 -2.65
CA LEU A 7 4.66 -5.64 -1.57
C LEU A 7 4.41 -4.20 -2.04
N LEU A 8 5.31 -3.62 -2.83
CA LEU A 8 5.11 -2.29 -3.43
C LEU A 8 3.90 -2.27 -4.36
N LEU A 9 3.72 -3.30 -5.19
CA LEU A 9 2.58 -3.41 -6.08
C LEU A 9 1.26 -3.60 -5.31
N ALA A 10 1.27 -4.43 -4.27
CA ALA A 10 0.09 -4.59 -3.41
C ALA A 10 -0.26 -3.28 -2.67
N ALA A 11 0.75 -2.55 -2.20
CA ALA A 11 0.54 -1.26 -1.56
C ALA A 11 0.01 -0.20 -2.53
N SER A 12 0.48 -0.17 -3.79
CA SER A 12 -0.05 0.76 -4.79
C SER A 12 -1.49 0.46 -5.18
N GLN A 13 -1.88 -0.82 -5.24
CA GLN A 13 -3.27 -1.23 -5.43
C GLN A 13 -4.17 -0.85 -4.24
N THR A 14 -3.59 -0.77 -3.04
CA THR A 14 -4.32 -0.48 -1.80
C THR A 14 -4.51 1.02 -1.60
N LEU A 15 -3.45 1.81 -1.81
CA LEU A 15 -3.46 3.27 -1.65
C LEU A 15 -4.04 3.98 -2.87
N GLY A 16 -3.88 3.39 -4.07
CA GLY A 16 -4.39 3.93 -5.32
C GLY A 16 -3.30 4.52 -6.21
N THR A 17 -2.24 5.08 -5.64
CA THR A 17 -1.12 5.65 -6.40
C THR A 17 0.26 5.29 -5.87
N LEU A 18 1.27 5.31 -6.74
CA LEU A 18 2.68 5.15 -6.34
C LEU A 18 3.24 6.35 -5.58
N LEU A 19 2.61 7.52 -5.73
CA LEU A 19 2.96 8.72 -4.96
C LEU A 19 2.64 8.52 -3.48
N GLU A 20 1.47 7.95 -3.15
CA GLU A 20 1.10 7.66 -1.76
C GLU A 20 1.99 6.58 -1.15
N VAL A 21 2.39 5.58 -1.93
CA VAL A 21 3.39 4.58 -1.49
C VAL A 21 4.72 5.26 -1.15
N ALA A 22 5.17 6.21 -1.98
CA ALA A 22 6.41 6.95 -1.72
C ALA A 22 6.32 7.81 -0.45
N ASN A 23 5.19 8.49 -0.25
CA ASN A 23 4.93 9.26 0.96
C ASN A 23 4.93 8.39 2.22
N ALA A 24 4.27 7.23 2.18
CA ALA A 24 4.23 6.32 3.32
C ALA A 24 5.60 5.71 3.67
N LEU A 25 6.46 5.57 2.66
CA LEU A 25 7.84 5.12 2.82
C LEU A 25 8.82 6.28 3.13
N GLU A 26 8.37 7.53 3.13
CA GLU A 26 9.19 8.74 3.29
C GLU A 26 10.35 8.80 2.29
N VAL A 27 10.09 8.45 1.03
CA VAL A 27 11.08 8.43 -0.05
C VAL A 27 10.62 9.24 -1.24
N GLU A 28 11.57 9.64 -2.09
CA GLU A 28 11.22 10.29 -3.34
C GLU A 28 10.44 9.35 -4.27
N PRO A 29 9.33 9.79 -4.91
CA PRO A 29 8.53 8.95 -5.80
C PRO A 29 9.33 8.29 -6.92
N LYS A 30 10.34 8.99 -7.46
CA LYS A 30 11.23 8.47 -8.50
C LYS A 30 11.91 7.15 -8.09
N LEU A 31 12.22 6.98 -6.81
CA LEU A 31 12.88 5.78 -6.28
C LEU A 31 11.92 4.59 -6.33
N VAL A 32 10.65 4.79 -5.96
CA VAL A 32 9.64 3.73 -6.03
C VAL A 32 9.46 3.22 -7.46
N TYR A 33 9.39 4.13 -8.44
CA TYR A 33 9.35 3.75 -9.86
C TYR A 33 10.60 2.96 -10.30
N ARG A 34 11.79 3.41 -9.91
CA ARG A 34 13.06 2.73 -10.24
C ARG A 34 13.18 1.36 -9.59
N TRP A 35 12.69 1.20 -8.36
CA TRP A 35 12.66 -0.10 -7.67
C TRP A 35 11.67 -1.06 -8.33
N MET A 36 10.49 -0.58 -8.73
CA MET A 36 9.51 -1.39 -9.46
C MET A 36 10.03 -1.86 -10.81
N ALA A 37 10.70 -0.98 -11.55
CA ALA A 37 11.30 -1.30 -12.83
C ALA A 37 12.62 -2.09 -12.72
N GLY A 38 13.12 -2.33 -11.50
CA GLY A 38 14.35 -3.07 -11.25
C GLY A 38 15.65 -2.32 -11.60
N PHE A 39 15.57 -1.02 -11.92
CA PHE A 39 16.74 -0.17 -12.22
C PHE A 39 17.60 0.11 -10.99
N GLU A 40 16.97 0.21 -9.82
CA GLU A 40 17.67 0.45 -8.56
C GLU A 40 17.15 -0.49 -7.47
N ARG A 41 17.90 -0.59 -6.38
CA ARG A 41 17.51 -1.35 -5.20
C ARG A 41 17.61 -0.45 -3.97
N PRO A 42 16.67 -0.54 -3.02
CA PRO A 42 16.82 0.13 -1.74
C PRO A 42 18.07 -0.39 -1.03
N SER A 43 18.72 0.48 -0.25
CA SER A 43 19.85 0.08 0.60
C SER A 43 19.44 -1.08 1.51
N PRO A 44 20.27 -2.14 1.67
CA PRO A 44 19.95 -3.29 2.51
C PRO A 44 19.54 -2.93 3.94
N ALA A 45 20.12 -1.86 4.50
CA ALA A 45 19.78 -1.37 5.84
C ALA A 45 18.32 -0.89 5.95
N ASN A 46 17.75 -0.36 4.85
CA ASN A 46 16.42 0.22 4.83
C ASN A 46 15.35 -0.77 4.35
N VAL A 47 15.73 -1.86 3.66
CA VAL A 47 14.77 -2.84 3.11
C VAL A 47 13.87 -3.42 4.20
N THR A 48 14.43 -3.75 5.38
CA THR A 48 13.66 -4.30 6.49
C THR A 48 12.62 -3.29 7.01
N VAL A 49 13.01 -2.03 7.14
CA VAL A 49 12.12 -0.94 7.59
C VAL A 49 11.00 -0.71 6.58
N TYR A 50 11.33 -0.63 5.29
CA TYR A 50 10.33 -0.43 4.25
C TYR A 50 9.35 -1.60 4.15
N LYS A 51 9.84 -2.84 4.30
CA LYS A 51 8.96 -4.02 4.36
C LYS A 51 7.99 -3.96 5.54
N ALA A 52 8.46 -3.59 6.73
CA ALA A 52 7.62 -3.47 7.91
C ALA A 52 6.51 -2.43 7.69
N ARG A 53 6.85 -1.23 7.21
CA ARG A 53 5.87 -0.19 6.87
C ARG A 53 4.85 -0.64 5.83
N LEU A 54 5.27 -1.31 4.76
CA LEU A 54 4.34 -1.83 3.73
C LEU A 54 3.37 -2.88 4.31
N LEU A 55 3.82 -3.71 5.25
CA LEU A 55 2.96 -4.66 5.93
C LEU A 55 1.97 -3.96 6.87
N GLU A 56 2.41 -2.96 7.63
CA GLU A 56 1.55 -2.15 8.49
C GLU A 56 0.44 -1.45 7.68
N LEU A 57 0.78 -0.82 6.57
CA LEU A 57 -0.18 -0.19 5.66
C LEU A 57 -1.23 -1.19 5.19
N ARG A 58 -0.79 -2.38 4.78
CA ARG A 58 -1.70 -3.45 4.33
C ARG A 58 -2.65 -3.91 5.43
N ILE A 59 -2.18 -4.01 6.68
CA ILE A 59 -3.01 -4.38 7.82
C ILE A 59 -4.01 -3.26 8.13
N ALA A 60 -3.56 -2.01 8.15
CA ALA A 60 -4.38 -0.83 8.43
C ALA A 60 -5.53 -0.69 7.42
N THR A 61 -5.25 -0.77 6.11
CA THR A 61 -6.32 -0.66 5.09
C THR A 61 -7.29 -1.84 5.13
N ARG A 62 -6.82 -3.04 5.52
CA ARG A 62 -7.72 -4.18 5.71
C ARG A 62 -8.68 -3.98 6.88
N ALA A 63 -8.25 -3.27 7.93
CA ALA A 63 -9.12 -2.91 9.04
C ALA A 63 -10.20 -1.88 8.64
N GLU A 64 -9.89 -0.94 7.75
CA GLU A 64 -10.86 0.04 7.23
C GLU A 64 -11.87 -0.56 6.23
N ALA A 65 -11.50 -1.64 5.53
CA ALA A 65 -12.44 -2.40 4.70
C ALA A 65 -13.51 -3.17 5.53
N GLY A 66 -13.48 -3.04 6.86
CA GLY A 66 -14.49 -3.54 7.79
C GLY A 66 -15.83 -2.81 7.66
N HIS A 67 -16.69 -3.35 6.78
CA HIS A 67 -18.15 -3.17 6.72
C HIS A 67 -18.67 -1.86 6.10
N PRO A 68 -19.16 -1.90 4.84
CA PRO A 68 -20.26 -1.02 4.49
C PRO A 68 -21.47 -1.46 5.32
N HIS A 69 -21.90 -0.62 6.27
CA HIS A 69 -23.23 -0.71 6.86
C HIS A 69 -24.23 -0.74 5.69
N ARG A 70 -24.69 -1.93 5.31
CA ARG A 70 -25.87 -2.11 4.47
C ARG A 70 -27.01 -1.43 5.23
N ARG A 71 -27.30 -0.17 4.90
CA ARG A 71 -28.62 0.41 5.14
C ARG A 71 -29.58 -0.53 4.42
N ARG A 72 -30.24 -1.40 5.18
CA ARG A 72 -31.40 -2.13 4.70
C ARG A 72 -32.40 -1.05 4.35
N PHE A 73 -32.60 -0.84 3.05
CA PHE A 73 -33.73 -0.06 2.58
C PHE A 73 -34.98 -0.78 3.08
N ASP A 74 -35.77 -0.11 3.94
CA ASP A 74 -37.05 -0.63 4.42
C ASP A 74 -38.16 -0.06 3.52
N PRO A 75 -38.72 -0.86 2.59
CA PRO A 75 -39.76 -0.39 1.68
C PRO A 75 -41.12 -0.16 2.36
N ARG A 76 -41.26 -0.37 3.68
CA ARG A 76 -42.52 -0.16 4.41
C ARG A 76 -42.69 1.24 5.00
N ALA A 77 -41.74 2.16 4.79
CA ALA A 77 -41.80 3.52 5.30
C ALA A 77 -42.37 4.55 4.30
N ALA A 78 -43.10 4.10 3.26
CA ALA A 78 -43.79 4.95 2.28
C ALA A 78 -45.31 4.77 2.36
#